data_AF-A0A2V9Q001-F1
#
_entry.id   AF-A0A2V9Q001-F1
#
_cell.length_a   1.000
_cell.length_b   1.000
_cell.length_c   1.000
_cell.angle_alpha   90.00
_cell.angle_beta   90.00
_cell.angle_gamma   90.00
#
_symmetry.space_group_name_H-M   'P 1'
#
loop_
_entity.id
_entity.type
_entity.pdbx_description
1 polymer ?
#
loop_
_entity_poly.entity_id
_entity_poly.type
_entity_poly.pdbx_seq_one_letter_code
_entity_poly.pdbx_strand_id
1 'polypeptide(L)'
;MAPCAFGTCARYSPFGRRIKVRLSPGKRKGLQAVSDSRGVIGALAIDQRDALRSLFSAEMKIEKSLVPRERLEEFKSIVVRLLSPHASAVLLEPEYGLQAASQRAPSAGLLMAYEVSGHDPAVPSRLPRLLENWSVRRLVDAGAQC
;
A
#
# COMPACT_ATOMS: atom_id res chain seq x y z
N MET A 1 -2.41 -35.64 12.30
CA MET A 1 -1.62 -34.38 12.37
C MET A 1 -2.56 -33.21 12.11
N ALA A 2 -2.86 -32.40 13.12
CA ALA A 2 -3.72 -31.21 13.00
C ALA A 2 -2.83 -29.95 12.96
N PRO A 3 -3.16 -28.91 12.17
CA PRO A 3 -2.30 -27.74 12.02
C PRO A 3 -2.52 -26.74 13.16
N CYS A 4 -1.41 -26.15 13.64
CA CYS A 4 -1.38 -25.14 14.68
C CYS A 4 -2.17 -23.88 14.28
N ALA A 5 -3.15 -23.53 15.11
CA ALA A 5 -3.87 -22.27 15.06
C ALA A 5 -2.97 -21.10 15.49
N PHE A 6 -3.20 -19.93 14.89
CA PHE A 6 -2.65 -18.62 15.24
C PHE A 6 -2.38 -18.44 16.75
N GLY A 7 -1.12 -18.66 17.14
CA GLY A 7 -0.63 -18.44 18.49
C GLY A 7 -0.44 -16.95 18.77
N THR A 8 -1.01 -16.48 19.87
CA THR A 8 -0.87 -15.10 20.34
C THR A 8 0.58 -14.79 20.71
N CYS A 9 1.25 -13.93 19.95
CA CYS A 9 2.54 -13.38 20.35
C CYS A 9 2.32 -12.36 21.49
N ALA A 10 2.65 -12.73 22.72
CA ALA A 10 2.57 -11.84 23.88
C ALA A 10 3.91 -11.11 24.04
N ARG A 11 3.94 -9.80 23.76
CA ARG A 11 5.05 -8.92 24.17
C ARG A 11 4.70 -8.23 25.49
N TYR A 12 5.69 -8.10 26.37
CA TYR A 12 5.60 -7.53 27.70
C TYR A 12 5.39 -6.01 27.62
N SER A 13 4.37 -5.49 28.30
CA SER A 13 4.12 -4.04 28.47
C SER A 13 4.22 -3.73 29.97
N PRO A 14 4.93 -2.66 30.38
CA PRO A 14 5.11 -2.30 31.78
C PRO A 14 3.82 -1.81 32.47
N PHE A 15 2.71 -1.68 31.73
CA PHE A 15 1.38 -1.43 32.28
C PHE A 15 0.47 -2.64 32.00
N GLY A 16 0.19 -3.41 33.05
CA GLY A 16 -0.42 -4.75 33.05
C GLY A 16 -1.88 -4.87 32.60
N ARG A 17 -2.30 -4.21 31.52
CA ARG A 17 -3.52 -4.59 30.79
C ARG A 17 -3.14 -5.21 29.45
N ARG A 18 -3.30 -6.53 29.33
CA ARG A 18 -3.40 -7.20 28.02
C ARG A 18 -4.63 -6.63 27.32
N ILE A 19 -4.44 -5.65 26.46
CA ILE A 19 -5.48 -5.25 25.50
C ILE A 19 -5.60 -6.42 24.52
N LYS A 20 -6.60 -7.29 24.75
CA LYS A 20 -7.01 -8.30 23.78
C LYS A 20 -7.64 -7.56 22.60
N VAL A 21 -6.84 -7.21 21.60
CA VAL A 21 -7.35 -6.58 20.37
C VAL A 21 -8.26 -7.60 19.67
N ARG A 22 -9.57 -7.34 19.69
CA ARG A 22 -10.56 -8.12 18.93
C ARG A 22 -10.70 -7.50 17.55
N LEU A 23 -10.11 -8.15 16.55
CA LEU A 23 -10.33 -7.79 15.14
C LEU A 23 -11.71 -8.26 14.70
N SER A 24 -12.45 -7.39 13.98
CA SER A 24 -13.66 -7.81 13.30
C SER A 24 -13.34 -8.85 12.22
N PRO A 25 -14.30 -9.70 11.81
CA PRO A 25 -14.09 -10.67 10.74
C PRO A 25 -13.56 -10.03 9.45
N GLY A 26 -14.10 -8.85 9.07
CA GLY A 26 -13.65 -8.10 7.90
C GLY A 26 -12.19 -7.64 8.01
N LYS A 27 -11.79 -7.05 9.15
CA LYS A 27 -10.39 -6.63 9.38
C LYS A 27 -9.43 -7.82 9.38
N ARG A 28 -9.84 -8.95 9.98
CA ARG A 28 -9.06 -10.19 9.95
C ARG A 28 -8.88 -10.70 8.52
N LYS A 29 -9.95 -10.73 7.72
CA LYS A 29 -9.91 -11.13 6.31
C LYS A 29 -8.98 -10.22 5.49
N GLY A 30 -9.06 -8.90 5.69
CA GLY A 30 -8.18 -7.94 5.03
C GLY A 30 -6.71 -8.19 5.35
N LEU A 31 -6.37 -8.31 6.64
CA LEU A 31 -4.99 -8.62 7.07
C LEU A 31 -4.48 -9.97 6.54
N GLN A 32 -5.34 -11.00 6.49
CA GLN A 32 -4.99 -12.29 5.92
C GLN A 32 -4.72 -12.20 4.42
N ALA A 33 -5.49 -11.38 3.69
CA ALA A 33 -5.32 -11.21 2.25
C ALA A 33 -4.02 -10.49 1.85
N VAL A 34 -3.42 -9.73 2.77
CA VAL A 34 -2.13 -9.04 2.53
C VAL A 34 -0.94 -9.73 3.22
N SER A 35 -1.14 -10.91 3.79
CA SER A 35 -0.10 -11.69 4.48
C SER A 35 0.24 -12.96 3.70
N ASP A 36 1.47 -13.46 3.85
CA ASP A 36 1.86 -14.77 3.36
C ASP A 36 1.25 -15.92 4.21
N SER A 37 1.53 -17.16 3.83
CA SER A 37 1.05 -18.37 4.54
C SER A 37 1.54 -18.51 5.98
N ARG A 38 2.58 -17.76 6.37
CA ARG A 38 3.12 -17.71 7.74
C ARG A 38 2.51 -16.58 8.55
N GLY A 39 1.63 -15.77 7.94
CA GLY A 39 1.04 -14.58 8.55
C GLY A 39 1.99 -13.37 8.56
N VAL A 40 2.99 -13.33 7.67
CA VAL A 40 3.93 -12.22 7.54
C VAL A 40 3.54 -11.34 6.36
N ILE A 41 3.50 -10.02 6.57
CA ILE A 41 3.31 -9.04 5.49
C ILE A 41 4.69 -8.71 4.89
N GLY A 42 5.04 -9.40 3.81
CA GLY A 42 6.14 -9.03 2.93
C GLY A 42 5.56 -8.32 1.71
N ALA A 43 5.33 -7.01 1.81
CA ALA A 43 4.65 -6.23 0.77
C ALA A 43 5.64 -5.44 -0.09
N LEU A 44 5.32 -5.30 -1.38
CA LEU A 44 6.00 -4.41 -2.32
C LEU A 44 5.38 -3.01 -2.24
N ALA A 45 6.15 -2.00 -1.81
CA ALA A 45 5.68 -0.62 -1.76
C ALA A 45 6.10 0.17 -3.00
N ILE A 46 5.11 0.58 -3.80
CA ILE A 46 5.32 1.42 -4.98
C ILE A 46 4.25 2.53 -5.10
N ASP A 47 3.90 3.13 -3.98
CA ASP A 47 2.95 4.26 -3.86
C ASP A 47 3.59 5.64 -4.08
N GLN A 48 4.88 5.68 -4.43
CA GLN A 48 5.57 6.94 -4.64
C GLN A 48 4.98 7.66 -5.85
N ARG A 49 4.72 8.97 -5.66
CA ARG A 49 4.17 9.88 -6.67
C ARG A 49 5.27 10.83 -7.13
N ASP A 50 5.43 11.91 -6.39
CA ASP A 50 6.37 12.98 -6.71
C ASP A 50 7.84 12.56 -6.72
N ALA A 51 8.21 11.64 -5.82
CA ALA A 51 9.56 11.07 -5.80
C ALA A 51 9.84 10.24 -7.07
N LEU A 52 8.89 9.42 -7.51
CA LEU A 52 9.01 8.65 -8.76
C LEU A 52 9.09 9.59 -9.97
N ARG A 53 8.27 10.65 -9.99
CA ARG A 53 8.30 11.67 -11.04
C ARG A 53 9.65 12.37 -11.13
N SER A 54 10.28 12.67 -9.99
CA SER A 54 11.62 13.27 -9.95
C SER A 54 12.69 12.35 -10.56
N LEU A 55 12.59 11.03 -10.35
CA LEU A 55 13.50 10.07 -10.97
C LEU A 55 13.38 10.07 -12.50
N PHE A 56 12.15 10.09 -13.02
CA PHE A 56 11.91 10.20 -14.46
C PHE A 56 12.41 11.52 -15.06
N SER A 57 12.16 12.63 -14.36
CA SER A 57 12.64 13.95 -14.77
C SER A 57 14.16 13.99 -14.91
N ALA A 58 14.89 13.44 -13.94
CA ALA A 58 16.35 13.36 -13.96
C ALA A 58 16.87 12.49 -15.12
N GLU A 59 16.27 11.32 -15.34
CA GLU A 59 16.66 10.39 -16.40
C GLU A 59 16.38 10.95 -17.80
N MET A 60 15.18 11.52 -18.00
CA MET A 60 14.75 12.06 -19.28
C MET A 60 15.33 13.45 -19.58
N LYS A 61 15.96 14.09 -18.58
CA LYS A 61 16.49 15.46 -18.66
C LYS A 61 15.43 16.49 -19.08
N ILE A 62 14.24 16.37 -18.52
CA ILE A 62 13.12 17.30 -18.73
C ILE A 62 12.60 17.80 -17.39
N GLU A 63 11.94 18.95 -17.41
CA GLU A 63 11.25 19.49 -16.23
C GLU A 63 10.24 18.48 -15.66
N LYS A 64 10.13 18.44 -14.32
CA LYS A 64 9.27 17.46 -13.61
C LYS A 64 7.80 17.55 -14.05
N SER A 65 7.32 18.76 -14.36
CA SER A 65 5.96 19.02 -14.86
C SER A 65 5.71 18.47 -16.27
N LEU A 66 6.77 18.23 -17.04
CA LEU A 66 6.69 17.69 -18.41
C LEU A 66 6.78 16.16 -18.46
N VAL A 67 7.07 15.49 -17.33
CA VAL A 67 7.07 14.03 -17.28
C VAL A 67 5.67 13.50 -17.56
N PRO A 68 5.46 12.69 -18.63
CA PRO A 68 4.14 12.18 -18.96
C PRO A 68 3.60 11.28 -17.85
N ARG A 69 2.30 11.40 -17.56
CA ARG A 69 1.61 10.60 -16.55
C ARG A 69 1.74 9.10 -16.83
N GLU A 70 1.64 8.75 -18.10
CA GLU A 70 1.66 7.40 -18.63
C GLU A 70 2.97 6.69 -18.30
N ARG A 71 4.09 7.42 -18.17
CA ARG A 71 5.38 6.84 -17.77
C ARG A 71 5.36 6.32 -16.34
N LEU A 72 4.70 7.02 -15.42
CA LEU A 72 4.56 6.56 -14.04
C LEU A 72 3.64 5.34 -13.96
N GLU A 73 2.51 5.36 -14.68
CA GLU A 73 1.54 4.28 -14.73
C GLU A 73 2.14 3.01 -15.38
N GLU A 74 2.88 3.16 -16.48
CA GLU A 74 3.60 2.09 -17.17
C GLU A 74 4.65 1.46 -16.26
N PHE A 75 5.49 2.28 -15.61
CA PHE A 75 6.50 1.81 -14.67
C PHE A 75 5.89 1.01 -13.53
N LYS A 76 4.85 1.54 -12.88
CA LYS A 76 4.13 0.85 -11.81
C LYS A 76 3.56 -0.48 -12.30
N SER A 77 2.96 -0.50 -13.49
CA SER A 77 2.40 -1.72 -14.08
C SER A 77 3.48 -2.78 -14.34
N ILE A 78 4.63 -2.40 -14.87
CA ILE A 78 5.77 -3.31 -15.10
C ILE A 78 6.27 -3.88 -13.77
N VAL A 79 6.56 -3.01 -12.80
CA VAL A 79 7.07 -3.44 -11.49
C VAL A 79 6.09 -4.37 -10.80
N VAL A 80 4.80 -4.02 -10.76
CA VAL A 80 3.78 -4.85 -10.12
C VAL A 80 3.63 -6.19 -10.83
N ARG A 81 3.55 -6.22 -12.16
CA ARG A 81 3.42 -7.47 -12.92
C ARG A 81 4.61 -8.41 -12.67
N LEU A 82 5.82 -7.88 -12.59
CA LEU A 82 7.04 -8.69 -12.42
C LEU A 82 7.29 -9.10 -10.96
N LEU A 83 7.03 -8.22 -10.00
CA LEU A 83 7.47 -8.43 -8.62
C LEU A 83 6.35 -8.88 -7.66
N SER A 84 5.08 -8.62 -7.98
CA SER A 84 3.97 -9.07 -7.12
C SER A 84 3.86 -10.59 -6.94
N PRO A 85 4.28 -11.48 -7.87
CA PRO A 85 4.33 -12.92 -7.59
C PRO A 85 5.24 -13.30 -6.41
N HIS A 86 6.18 -12.42 -6.05
CA HIS A 86 7.15 -12.62 -4.98
C HIS A 86 6.81 -11.86 -3.69
N ALA A 87 5.68 -11.15 -3.66
CA ALA A 87 5.21 -10.39 -2.51
C ALA A 87 3.86 -10.92 -2.03
N SER A 88 3.62 -10.82 -0.71
CA SER A 88 2.30 -11.11 -0.13
C SER A 88 1.25 -10.05 -0.48
N ALA A 89 1.68 -8.83 -0.78
CA ALA A 89 0.82 -7.73 -1.17
C ALA A 89 1.59 -6.64 -1.92
N VAL A 90 0.86 -5.72 -2.54
CA VAL A 90 1.39 -4.50 -3.13
C VAL A 90 0.72 -3.29 -2.48
N LEU A 91 1.51 -2.29 -2.10
CA LEU A 91 1.02 -0.96 -1.70
C LEU A 91 1.16 -0.02 -2.90
N LEU A 92 0.01 0.53 -3.32
CA LEU A 92 -0.14 1.49 -4.41
C LEU A 92 -0.96 2.69 -3.93
N GLU A 93 -1.02 3.70 -4.75
CA GLU A 93 -1.87 4.87 -4.62
C GLU A 93 -2.89 4.90 -5.76
N PRO A 94 -4.09 5.46 -5.55
CA PRO A 94 -5.11 5.45 -6.59
C PRO A 94 -4.82 6.42 -7.74
N GLU A 95 -3.91 7.39 -7.56
CA GLU A 95 -3.65 8.41 -8.57
C GLU A 95 -2.96 7.87 -9.82
N TYR A 96 -2.02 6.91 -9.72
CA TYR A 96 -1.37 6.28 -10.88
C TYR A 96 -1.32 4.75 -10.78
N GLY A 97 -1.78 4.17 -9.66
CA GLY A 97 -1.61 2.75 -9.37
C GLY A 97 -2.76 1.85 -9.78
N LEU A 98 -3.93 2.36 -10.18
CA LEU A 98 -5.11 1.52 -10.43
C LEU A 98 -4.90 0.49 -11.55
N GLN A 99 -4.27 0.89 -12.65
CA GLN A 99 -3.94 -0.04 -13.73
C GLN A 99 -2.95 -1.11 -13.25
N ALA A 100 -1.91 -0.72 -12.50
CA ALA A 100 -0.94 -1.66 -11.94
C ALA A 100 -1.61 -2.63 -10.95
N ALA A 101 -2.51 -2.14 -10.10
CA ALA A 101 -3.27 -2.95 -9.14
C ALA A 101 -4.08 -4.06 -9.82
N SER A 102 -4.64 -3.80 -11.01
CA SER A 102 -5.36 -4.79 -11.80
C SER A 102 -4.47 -5.89 -12.39
N GLN A 103 -3.16 -5.64 -12.51
CA GLN A 103 -2.17 -6.55 -13.09
C GLN A 103 -1.33 -7.31 -12.04
N ARG A 104 -1.59 -7.09 -10.75
CA ARG A 104 -0.89 -7.82 -9.68
C ARG A 104 -1.20 -9.31 -9.74
N ALA A 105 -0.28 -10.13 -9.24
CA ALA A 105 -0.46 -11.55 -9.10
C ALA A 105 -1.73 -11.87 -8.27
N PRO A 106 -2.53 -12.89 -8.65
CA PRO A 106 -3.70 -13.28 -7.86
C PRO A 106 -3.37 -13.66 -6.40
N SER A 107 -2.12 -14.04 -6.13
CA SER A 107 -1.60 -14.37 -4.80
C SER A 107 -1.26 -13.15 -3.94
N ALA A 108 -1.20 -11.95 -4.51
CA ALA A 108 -0.83 -10.72 -3.81
C ALA A 108 -2.07 -9.90 -3.42
N GLY A 109 -2.17 -9.55 -2.14
CA GLY A 109 -3.10 -8.55 -1.66
C GLY A 109 -2.81 -7.14 -2.18
N LEU A 110 -3.72 -6.21 -1.92
CA LEU A 110 -3.63 -4.80 -2.31
C LEU A 110 -3.86 -3.92 -1.09
N LEU A 111 -2.88 -3.06 -0.82
CA LEU A 111 -3.02 -1.90 0.06
C LEU A 111 -3.13 -0.65 -0.80
N MET A 112 -3.95 0.32 -0.39
CA MET A 112 -3.97 1.62 -1.04
C MET A 112 -3.72 2.80 -0.11
N ALA A 113 -2.73 3.63 -0.48
CA ALA A 113 -2.44 4.91 0.14
C ALA A 113 -3.63 5.86 0.00
N TYR A 114 -3.87 6.68 1.02
CA TYR A 114 -5.05 7.56 1.09
C TYR A 114 -4.68 9.03 1.35
N GLU A 115 -3.45 9.29 1.76
CA GLU A 115 -2.93 10.62 2.01
C GLU A 115 -2.50 11.33 0.72
N VAL A 116 -2.54 12.66 0.74
CA VAL A 116 -1.89 13.49 -0.28
C VAL A 116 -0.37 13.35 -0.14
N SER A 117 0.34 13.32 -1.26
CA SER A 117 1.80 13.18 -1.25
C SER A 117 2.47 14.42 -0.65
N GLY A 118 3.48 14.20 0.18
CA GLY A 118 4.28 15.27 0.76
C GLY A 118 3.55 16.08 1.83
N HIS A 119 4.14 17.23 2.17
CA HIS A 119 3.58 18.21 3.08
C HIS A 119 4.01 19.60 2.60
N ASP A 120 3.27 20.63 3.00
CA ASP A 120 3.72 22.00 2.77
C ASP A 120 4.98 22.26 3.62
N PRO A 121 6.16 22.54 3.02
CA PRO A 121 7.38 22.80 3.78
C PRO A 121 7.31 24.15 4.54
N ALA A 122 6.42 25.07 4.14
CA ALA A 122 6.21 26.34 4.83
C ALA A 122 5.38 26.20 6.11
N VAL A 123 4.71 25.06 6.32
CA VAL A 123 3.86 24.80 7.49
C VAL A 123 4.51 23.76 8.41
N PRO A 124 4.95 24.14 9.63
CA PRO A 124 5.66 23.22 10.53
C PRO A 124 4.83 22.01 10.98
N SER A 125 3.50 22.15 11.04
CA SER A 125 2.61 21.17 11.65
C SER A 125 2.41 19.88 10.84
N ARG A 126 2.88 19.83 9.58
CA ARG A 126 2.79 18.64 8.68
C ARG A 126 1.44 17.94 8.75
N LEU A 127 0.36 18.71 8.81
CA LEU A 127 -0.99 18.15 9.00
C LEU A 127 -1.34 17.21 7.84
N PRO A 128 -1.81 15.99 8.14
CA PRO A 128 -2.15 15.03 7.10
C PRO A 128 -3.38 15.51 6.33
N ARG A 129 -3.34 15.36 5.01
CA ARG A 129 -4.48 15.58 4.13
C ARG A 129 -4.84 14.28 3.45
N LEU A 130 -6.13 14.03 3.30
CA LEU A 130 -6.66 12.91 2.54
C LEU A 130 -6.88 13.32 1.09
N LEU A 131 -6.78 12.36 0.18
CA LEU A 131 -7.14 12.56 -1.22
C LEU A 131 -8.63 12.91 -1.32
N GLU A 132 -8.95 14.12 -1.78
CA GLU A 132 -10.30 14.70 -1.74
C GLU A 132 -11.35 13.86 -2.48
N ASN A 133 -10.95 13.20 -3.57
CA ASN A 133 -11.83 12.36 -4.39
C ASN A 133 -11.86 10.89 -3.97
N TRP A 134 -11.21 10.53 -2.87
CA TRP A 134 -11.19 9.16 -2.37
C TRP A 134 -11.86 9.07 -0.99
N SER A 135 -12.35 7.88 -0.69
CA SER A 135 -12.85 7.51 0.62
C SER A 135 -12.45 6.07 0.88
N VAL A 136 -12.43 5.64 2.15
CA VAL A 136 -12.19 4.22 2.48
C VAL A 136 -13.12 3.31 1.69
N ARG A 137 -14.39 3.70 1.49
CA ARG A 137 -15.34 2.95 0.68
C ARG A 137 -14.89 2.85 -0.78
N ARG A 138 -14.49 3.96 -1.40
CA ARG A 138 -13.98 3.97 -2.78
C ARG A 138 -12.71 3.13 -2.95
N LEU A 139 -11.81 3.14 -1.97
CA LEU A 139 -10.61 2.30 -1.97
C LEU A 139 -10.96 0.81 -1.91
N VAL A 140 -11.91 0.42 -1.06
CA VAL A 140 -12.42 -0.96 -1.01
C VAL A 140 -13.12 -1.34 -2.31
N ASP A 141 -13.94 -0.45 -2.89
CA ASP A 141 -14.61 -0.69 -4.17
C ASP A 141 -13.60 -0.85 -5.33
N ALA A 142 -12.45 -0.18 -5.25
CA ALA A 142 -11.31 -0.34 -6.16
C ALA A 142 -10.42 -1.57 -5.83
N GLY A 143 -10.81 -2.38 -4.83
CA GLY A 143 -10.22 -3.68 -4.54
C GLY A 143 -9.17 -3.71 -3.43
N ALA A 144 -9.00 -2.63 -2.66
CA ALA A 144 -8.08 -2.62 -1.51
C ALA A 144 -8.58 -3.54 -0.38
N GLN A 145 -7.66 -4.26 0.26
CA GLN A 145 -7.91 -5.03 1.47
C GLN A 145 -7.40 -4.32 2.74
N CYS A 146 -6.49 -3.36 2.58
CA CYS A 146 -5.95 -2.50 3.64
C CYS A 146 -5.78 -1.06 3.16
#